data_AF-E0SCT6-F1
#
_entry.id   AF-E0SCT6-F1
#
_cell.length_a   1.000
_cell.length_b   1.000
_cell.length_c   1.000
_cell.angle_alpha   90.00
_cell.angle_beta   90.00
_cell.angle_gamma   90.00
#
_symmetry.space_group_name_H-M   'P 1'
#
loop_
_entity.id
_entity.type
_entity.pdbx_description
1 polymer ?
#
loop_
_entity_poly.entity_id
_entity_poly.type
_entity_poly.pdbx_seq_one_letter_code
_entity_poly.pdbx_strand_id
1 'polypeptide(L)' 'MQKTLIRLPEVQRRTGYSKAWVYRLMARKQFPSAVKIGSRAIAFVESEIDEWINQRIAERDHHTARK' A
#
# COMPACT_ATOMS: atom_id res chain seq x y z
N MET A 1 10.22 -5.06 13.72
CA MET A 1 9.89 -4.09 12.65
C MET A 1 11.03 -4.08 11.65
N GLN A 2 10.83 -4.67 10.47
CA GLN A 2 11.81 -4.63 9.39
C GLN A 2 11.51 -3.43 8.50
N LYS A 3 12.51 -2.60 8.20
CA LYS A 3 12.37 -1.44 7.30
C LYS A 3 12.93 -1.80 5.93
N THR A 4 12.23 -2.70 5.25
CA THR A 4 12.56 -3.07 3.87
C THR A 4 11.83 -2.14 2.91
N LEU A 5 12.46 -1.80 1.78
CA LEU A 5 11.80 -1.09 0.69
C LEU A 5 11.38 -2.09 -0.39
N ILE A 6 10.08 -2.13 -0.69
CA ILE A 6 9.52 -2.98 -1.74
C ILE A 6 9.19 -2.16 -2.99
N ARG A 7 9.38 -2.77 -4.16
CA ARG A 7 9.15 -2.12 -5.46
C ARG A 7 7.68 -2.24 -5.85
N LEU A 8 7.24 -1.40 -6.78
CA LEU A 8 5.86 -1.39 -7.26
C LEU A 8 5.31 -2.78 -7.66
N PRO A 9 6.05 -3.67 -8.35
CA PRO A 9 5.54 -5.00 -8.66
C PRO A 9 5.18 -5.84 -7.43
N GLU A 10 5.94 -5.73 -6.35
CA GLU A 10 5.66 -6.43 -5.09
C GLU A 10 4.43 -5.82 -4.41
N VAL A 11 4.31 -4.49 -4.40
CA VAL A 11 3.11 -3.80 -3.90
C VAL A 11 1.86 -4.27 -4.65
N GLN A 12 1.93 -4.36 -5.97
CA GLN A 12 0.82 -4.85 -6.79
C GLN A 12 0.45 -6.30 -6.45
N ARG A 13 1.44 -7.17 -6.19
CA ARG A 13 1.20 -8.55 -5.75
C ARG A 13 0.49 -8.61 -4.39
N ARG A 14 0.94 -7.80 -3.43
CA ARG A 14 0.38 -7.81 -2.06
C ARG A 14 -1.02 -7.21 -1.99
N THR A 15 -1.27 -6.10 -2.69
CA THR A 15 -2.55 -5.40 -2.62
C THR A 15 -3.56 -5.84 -3.69
N GLY A 16 -3.12 -6.61 -4.69
CA GLY A 16 -3.94 -7.01 -5.84
C GLY A 16 -4.33 -5.86 -6.78
N TYR A 17 -3.75 -4.66 -6.60
CA TYR A 17 -4.10 -3.49 -7.40
C TYR A 17 -3.22 -3.34 -8.63
N SER A 18 -3.82 -2.83 -9.71
CA SER A 18 -3.06 -2.40 -10.87
C SER A 18 -2.23 -1.16 -10.55
N LYS A 19 -1.09 -1.00 -11.22
CA LYS A 19 -0.24 0.20 -11.16
C LYS A 19 -1.04 1.51 -11.27
N ALA A 20 -1.98 1.58 -12.21
CA ALA A 20 -2.83 2.75 -12.38
C ALA A 20 -3.73 3.03 -11.17
N TRP A 21 -4.23 1.99 -10.51
CA TRP A 21 -5.02 2.16 -9.28
C TRP A 21 -4.15 2.60 -8.10
N VAL A 22 -2.95 2.03 -7.96
CA VAL A 22 -1.98 2.46 -6.92
C VAL A 22 -1.70 3.96 -7.04
N TYR A 23 -1.38 4.47 -8.23
CA TYR A 23 -1.17 5.91 -8.43
C TYR A 23 -2.42 6.74 -8.15
N ARG A 24 -3.62 6.25 -8.49
CA ARG A 24 -4.87 6.93 -8.16
C ARG A 24 -5.09 7.02 -6.65
N LEU A 25 -4.82 5.96 -5.90
CA LEU A 25 -4.92 5.98 -4.44
C LEU A 25 -3.86 6.89 -3.81
N MET A 26 -2.63 6.90 -4.33
CA MET A 26 -1.58 7.84 -3.92
C MET A 26 -2.03 9.30 -4.15
N ALA A 27 -2.59 9.61 -5.32
CA ALA A 27 -3.10 10.96 -5.62
C ALA A 27 -4.25 11.37 -4.68
N ARG A 28 -5.07 10.40 -4.25
CA ARG A 28 -6.15 10.59 -3.27
C ARG A 28 -5.69 10.59 -1.81
N LYS A 29 -4.38 10.43 -1.54
CA LYS A 29 -3.81 10.26 -0.19
C LYS A 29 -4.43 9.09 0.60
N GLN A 30 -4.89 8.05 -0.12
CA GLN A 30 -5.49 6.83 0.45
C GLN A 30 -4.53 5.63 0.38
N PHE A 31 -3.27 5.87 0.08
CA PHE A 31 -2.23 4.84 -0.03
C PHE A 31 -0.91 5.38 0.49
N PRO A 32 -0.03 4.51 1.03
CA PRO A 32 1.32 4.92 1.45
C PRO A 32 2.08 5.65 0.37
N SER A 33 2.83 6.66 0.77
CA SER A 33 3.61 7.49 -0.16
C SER A 33 4.85 6.72 -0.63
N ALA A 34 5.16 6.84 -1.91
CA ALA A 34 6.35 6.20 -2.45
C ALA A 34 7.62 6.98 -2.09
N VAL A 35 8.66 6.26 -1.67
CA VAL A 35 10.02 6.74 -1.47
C VAL A 35 10.76 6.76 -2.81
N LYS A 36 11.30 7.90 -3.20
CA LYS A 36 12.18 8.01 -4.38
C LYS A 36 13.54 7.41 -4.02
N ILE A 37 13.95 6.36 -4.75
CA ILE A 37 15.25 5.69 -4.57
C ILE A 37 16.19 5.91 -5.76
N GLY A 38 15.73 6.62 -6.80
CA GLY A 38 16.53 7.00 -7.96
C GLY A 38 15.74 7.87 -8.92
N SER A 39 16.37 8.31 -10.01
CA SER A 39 15.78 9.25 -10.98
C SER A 39 14.46 8.77 -11.59
N ARG A 40 14.32 7.46 -11.82
CA ARG A 40 13.10 6.81 -12.35
C ARG A 40 12.58 5.71 -11.44
N ALA A 41 13.11 5.59 -10.23
CA ALA A 41 12.87 4.46 -9.35
C ALA A 41 12.16 4.89 -8.06
N ILE A 42 11.00 4.28 -7.80
CA ILE A 42 10.23 4.45 -6.56
C ILE A 42 10.10 3.12 -5.81
N ALA A 43 10.09 3.17 -4.49
CA ALA A 43 9.82 2.04 -3.62
C ALA A 43 8.85 2.47 -2.51
N PHE A 44 8.35 1.50 -1.75
CA PHE A 44 7.41 1.70 -0.66
C PHE A 44 7.97 1.04 0.58
N VAL A 45 7.70 1.60 1.75
CA VAL A 45 8.11 0.98 3.01
C VAL A 45 7.22 -0.24 3.23
N GLU A 46 7.84 -1.41 3.38
CA GLU A 46 7.14 -2.68 3.56
C GLU A 46 6.13 -2.61 4.71
N SER A 47 6.55 -2.08 5.86
CA SER A 47 5.70 -1.97 7.03
C SER A 47 4.47 -1.08 6.81
N GLU A 48 4.59 -0.01 6.01
CA GLU A 48 3.44 0.87 5.71
C GLU A 48 2.42 0.17 4.79
N ILE A 49 2.91 -0.66 3.87
CA ILE A 49 2.06 -1.46 2.98
C ILE A 49 1.32 -2.53 3.78
N ASP A 50 2.02 -3.25 4.66
CA ASP A 50 1.42 -4.26 5.52
C ASP A 50 0.39 -3.64 6.48
N GLU A 51 0.71 -2.48 7.06
CA GLU A 51 -0.23 -1.73 7.91
C GLU A 51 -1.46 -1.25 7.12
N TRP A 52 -1.28 -0.76 5.90
CA TRP A 52 -2.40 -0.40 5.03
C TRP A 52 -3.29 -1.62 4.72
N ILE A 53 -2.71 -2.79 4.45
CA ILE A 53 -3.49 -4.03 4.22
C ILE A 53 -4.29 -4.38 5.49
N ASN A 54 -3.66 -4.33 6.66
CA ASN A 54 -4.31 -4.59 7.94
C ASN A 54 -5.46 -3.62 8.21
N GLN A 55 -5.31 -2.34 7.87
CA GLN A 55 -6.40 -1.36 7.98
C GLN A 55 -7.60 -1.75 7.11
N ARG A 56 -7.38 -2.20 5.86
CA ARG A 56 -8.48 -2.63 4.97
C ARG A 56 -9.20 -3.88 5.48
N ILE A 57 -8.46 -4.81 6.07
CA ILE A 57 -8.99 -6.01 6.74
C ILE A 57 -9.83 -5.58 7.95
N ALA A 58 -9.29 -4.72 8.80
CA ALA A 58 -9.99 -4.21 9.99
C ALA A 58 -11.26 -3.42 9.62
N GLU A 59 -11.23 -2.57 8.59
CA GLU A 59 -12.40 -1.84 8.11
C GLU A 59 -13.53 -2.77 7.67
N ARG A 60 -13.20 -3.85 6.94
CA ARG A 60 -14.17 -4.90 6.56
C ARG A 60 -14.73 -5.60 7.80
N ASP A 61 -13.88 -5.97 8.76
CA ASP A 61 -14.30 -6.70 9.95
C ASP A 61 -15.17 -5.83 10.87
N HIS A 62 -14.82 -4.54 11.03
CA HIS A 62 -15.63 -3.55 11.72
C HIS A 62 -16.98 -3.27 11.03
N HIS A 63 -17.05 -3.37 9.70
CA HIS A 63 -18.33 -3.27 8.99
C HIS A 63 -19.21 -4.50 9.25
N THR A 64 -18.60 -5.67 9.41
CA THR A 64 -19.32 -6.93 9.66
C THR A 64 -19.85 -7.00 11.10
N ALA A 65 -19.13 -6.44 12.08
CA ALA A 65 -19.53 -6.44 13.49
C ALA A 65 -20.67 -5.46 13.85
N ARG A 66 -21.09 -4.58 12.92
CA ARG A 66 -22.22 -3.66 13.11
C ARG A 66 -23.56 -4.22 12.63
N LYS A 67 -23.61 -5.49 12.24
CA LYS A 67 -24.80 -6.18 11.74
C LYS A 67 -25.22 -7.28 12.69
#